data_AF-A0A7C3EFI3-F1
#
_entry.id   AF-A0A7C3EFI3-F1
#
_cell.length_a   1.000
_cell.length_b   1.000
_cell.length_c   1.000
_cell.angle_alpha   90.00
_cell.angle_beta   90.00
_cell.angle_gamma   90.00
#
_symmetry.space_group_name_H-M   'P 1'
#
loop_
_entity.id
_entity.type
_entity.pdbx_description
1 polymer ?
#
loop_
_entity_poly.entity_id
_entity_poly.type
_entity_poly.pdbx_seq_one_letter_code
_entity_poly.pdbx_strand_id
1 'polypeptide(L)'
;MKRRTMVSTLVGTLCTLFIAGTLYAGGAKETAKPAPVTVPEKKAVKYVFVFMGDGLAMPQISATEAYANALASKDVNLKRLGFSQFPVTGLCTTYDAGSLITDSASAGTAFASGNKTLNGVINMDVTKTKTYKTIAEYAKEAGKKVGVVSSVSIDHATPASMYAKVPSRGNYYDIAVQLTQSGFDYFGGGGFVQPTGKNKDKPSVYDLAKAQGYTVADSVDAIQSLKPGVGKVIAINPNLQDSAAMKYDIDREAGELALVDFVRKGIELLQ
;
A
#
# COMPACT_ATOMS: atom_id res chain seq x y z
N MET A 1 45.79 -4.83 55.82
CA MET A 1 47.00 -4.25 55.18
C MET A 1 46.66 -3.96 53.72
N LYS A 2 46.22 -2.76 53.31
CA LYS A 2 46.95 -1.52 52.99
C LYS A 2 48.07 -1.65 51.93
N ARG A 3 47.70 -1.27 50.69
CA ARG A 3 48.35 -0.43 49.65
C ARG A 3 49.83 -0.61 49.29
N ARG A 4 50.09 -0.67 47.97
CA ARG A 4 50.88 0.37 47.24
C ARG A 4 50.60 0.35 45.74
N THR A 5 50.85 1.51 45.12
CA THR A 5 50.35 2.03 43.83
C THR A 5 51.53 2.39 42.92
N MET A 6 51.44 2.23 41.60
CA MET A 6 51.85 3.18 40.51
C MET A 6 51.96 2.43 39.16
N VAL A 7 51.12 2.73 38.15
CA VAL A 7 51.24 3.75 37.05
C VAL A 7 52.30 3.40 35.99
N SER A 8 51.88 3.16 34.73
CA SER A 8 52.31 3.94 33.55
C SER A 8 51.57 3.55 32.25
N THR A 9 51.45 4.55 31.39
CA THR A 9 50.77 4.72 30.10
C THR A 9 51.59 4.15 28.93
N LEU A 10 50.97 3.63 27.84
CA LEU A 10 51.15 4.06 26.42
C LEU A 10 50.61 3.04 25.37
N VAL A 11 49.70 3.54 24.53
CA VAL A 11 49.67 3.55 23.04
C VAL A 11 50.11 2.29 22.24
N GLY A 12 49.10 1.68 21.57
CA GLY A 12 48.99 1.34 20.14
C GLY A 12 50.16 0.69 19.38
N THR A 13 49.86 -0.40 18.66
CA THR A 13 50.24 -0.63 17.24
C THR A 13 49.41 -1.80 16.68
N LEU A 14 48.67 -1.57 15.60
CA LEU A 14 47.95 -2.58 14.81
C LEU A 14 48.90 -3.04 13.68
N CYS A 15 49.30 -4.31 13.69
CA CYS A 15 50.19 -4.89 12.67
C CYS A 15 49.45 -5.08 11.33
N THR A 16 49.91 -4.39 10.30
CA THR A 16 49.64 -4.68 8.88
C THR A 16 50.44 -5.90 8.41
N LEU A 17 49.76 -6.89 7.86
CA LEU A 17 50.37 -7.99 7.09
C LEU A 17 50.07 -7.77 5.60
N PHE A 18 51.12 -7.46 4.84
CA PHE A 18 51.14 -7.49 3.38
C PHE A 18 51.33 -8.94 2.92
N ILE A 19 50.42 -9.45 2.09
CA ILE A 19 50.70 -10.60 1.23
C ILE A 19 50.60 -10.11 -0.21
N ALA A 20 51.75 -10.03 -0.87
CA ALA A 20 51.84 -9.87 -2.30
C ALA A 20 51.69 -11.25 -2.95
N GLY A 21 50.72 -11.37 -3.85
CA GLY A 21 50.56 -12.53 -4.74
C GLY A 21 50.15 -12.04 -6.12
N THR A 22 51.07 -12.05 -7.07
CA THR A 22 50.80 -11.84 -8.50
C THR A 22 50.58 -13.17 -9.21
N LEU A 23 49.40 -13.38 -9.78
CA LEU A 23 49.17 -14.26 -10.92
C LEU A 23 48.20 -13.58 -11.91
N TYR A 24 48.70 -13.32 -13.12
CA TYR A 24 47.99 -13.05 -14.38
C TYR A 24 47.12 -14.27 -14.75
N ALA A 25 46.00 -14.24 -15.49
CA ALA A 25 45.29 -13.25 -16.29
C ALA A 25 43.85 -13.77 -16.54
N GLY A 26 42.88 -12.88 -16.78
CA GLY A 26 41.59 -13.28 -17.36
C GLY A 26 40.42 -12.36 -17.02
N GLY A 27 40.30 -11.24 -17.75
CA GLY A 27 39.05 -10.55 -18.06
C GLY A 27 37.99 -10.36 -16.97
N ALA A 28 38.03 -9.21 -16.29
CA ALA A 28 36.81 -8.51 -15.91
C ALA A 28 37.11 -7.01 -15.98
N LYS A 29 36.51 -6.32 -16.95
CA LYS A 29 36.46 -4.85 -16.93
C LYS A 29 35.87 -4.43 -15.59
N GLU A 30 36.58 -3.54 -14.91
CA GLU A 30 36.13 -2.81 -13.73
C GLU A 30 34.66 -2.42 -13.92
N THR A 31 33.78 -3.06 -13.16
CA THR A 31 32.34 -2.82 -13.23
C THR A 31 32.09 -1.38 -12.79
N ALA A 32 31.28 -0.70 -13.61
CA ALA A 32 31.01 0.72 -13.52
C ALA A 32 30.80 1.21 -12.08
N LYS A 33 31.48 2.31 -11.73
CA LYS A 33 31.11 3.16 -10.59
C LYS A 33 29.58 3.34 -10.59
N PRO A 34 28.88 3.12 -9.45
CA PRO A 34 27.46 3.42 -9.40
C PRO A 34 27.27 4.86 -9.84
N ALA A 35 26.43 5.05 -10.86
CA ALA A 35 26.14 6.38 -11.37
C ALA A 35 25.69 7.25 -10.18
N PRO A 36 26.22 8.47 -10.04
CA PRO A 36 25.69 9.39 -9.04
C PRO A 36 24.19 9.52 -9.30
N VAL A 37 23.38 9.26 -8.27
CA VAL A 37 21.94 9.48 -8.33
C VAL A 37 21.75 11.00 -8.44
N THR A 38 21.65 11.49 -9.67
CA THR A 38 21.22 12.84 -9.96
C THR A 38 19.81 12.97 -9.42
N VAL A 39 19.64 13.66 -8.30
CA VAL A 39 18.32 14.07 -7.81
C VAL A 39 17.76 14.98 -8.91
N PRO A 40 16.70 14.54 -9.64
CA PRO A 40 16.17 15.36 -10.71
C PRO A 40 15.70 16.70 -10.14
N GLU A 41 15.89 17.75 -10.93
CA GLU A 41 15.39 19.10 -10.64
C GLU A 41 13.93 19.02 -10.16
N LYS A 42 13.59 19.77 -9.10
CA LYS A 42 12.34 19.63 -8.32
C LYS A 42 11.11 20.05 -9.15
N LYS A 43 10.73 19.24 -10.14
CA LYS A 43 9.48 19.41 -10.89
C LYS A 43 8.31 19.16 -9.94
N ALA A 44 7.31 20.03 -10.01
CA ALA A 44 6.11 19.87 -9.21
C ALA A 44 5.45 18.52 -9.52
N VAL A 45 5.25 17.68 -8.50
CA VAL A 45 4.60 16.38 -8.64
C VAL A 45 3.10 16.61 -8.82
N LYS A 46 2.56 16.23 -9.99
CA LYS A 46 1.13 16.38 -10.30
C LYS A 46 0.29 15.26 -9.69
N TYR A 47 0.80 14.02 -9.72
CA TYR A 47 0.10 12.82 -9.28
C TYR A 47 1.00 11.96 -8.40
N VAL A 48 0.41 11.34 -7.38
CA VAL A 48 1.07 10.34 -6.53
C VAL A 48 0.21 9.08 -6.58
N PHE A 49 0.82 7.96 -6.97
CA PHE A 49 0.19 6.65 -6.96
C PHE A 49 0.90 5.77 -5.93
N VAL A 50 0.13 5.19 -5.01
CA VAL A 50 0.63 4.24 -4.02
C VAL A 50 -0.01 2.89 -4.31
N PHE A 51 0.81 1.92 -4.70
CA PHE A 51 0.39 0.54 -4.92
C PHE A 51 0.84 -0.31 -3.72
N MET A 52 -0.11 -0.91 -3.01
CA MET A 52 0.17 -1.77 -1.86
C MET A 52 -0.23 -3.20 -2.18
N GLY A 53 0.78 -4.08 -2.30
CA GLY A 53 0.56 -5.51 -2.34
C GLY A 53 0.48 -6.07 -0.92
N ASP A 54 -0.73 -6.38 -0.44
CA ASP A 54 -0.90 -7.03 0.87
C ASP A 54 -0.25 -8.42 0.84
N GLY A 55 0.64 -8.71 1.78
CA GLY A 55 1.44 -9.94 1.81
C GLY A 55 2.49 -10.08 0.71
N LEU A 56 2.79 -9.01 -0.06
CA LEU A 56 3.75 -9.05 -1.17
C LEU A 56 5.20 -8.95 -0.67
N ALA A 57 5.88 -10.09 -0.54
CA ALA A 57 7.31 -10.16 -0.27
C ALA A 57 8.10 -10.60 -1.51
N MET A 58 9.44 -10.58 -1.41
CA MET A 58 10.34 -10.97 -2.50
C MET A 58 10.02 -12.36 -3.10
N PRO A 59 9.66 -13.40 -2.33
CA PRO A 59 9.28 -14.69 -2.90
C PRO A 59 8.09 -14.62 -3.85
N GLN A 60 7.03 -13.86 -3.51
CA GLN A 60 5.86 -13.68 -4.37
C GLN A 60 6.21 -12.96 -5.67
N ILE A 61 7.09 -11.96 -5.60
CA ILE A 61 7.57 -11.21 -6.78
C ILE A 61 8.33 -12.16 -7.71
N SER A 62 9.35 -12.85 -7.19
CA SER A 62 10.19 -13.77 -7.98
C SER A 62 9.37 -14.91 -8.59
N ALA A 63 8.44 -15.49 -7.83
CA ALA A 63 7.55 -16.53 -8.33
C ALA A 63 6.68 -16.03 -9.50
N THR A 64 6.16 -14.81 -9.39
CA THR A 64 5.34 -14.20 -10.45
C THR A 64 6.15 -13.92 -11.71
N GLU A 65 7.39 -13.46 -11.59
CA GLU A 65 8.28 -13.22 -12.75
C GLU A 65 8.67 -14.51 -13.47
N ALA A 66 8.92 -15.59 -12.71
CA ALA A 66 9.19 -16.91 -13.27
C ALA A 66 7.95 -17.48 -13.97
N TYR A 67 6.78 -17.37 -13.34
CA TYR A 67 5.51 -17.79 -13.94
C TYR A 67 5.19 -17.01 -15.21
N ALA A 68 5.35 -15.68 -15.19
CA ALA A 68 5.12 -14.83 -16.35
C ALA A 68 6.07 -15.14 -17.52
N ASN A 69 7.31 -15.57 -17.23
CA ASN A 69 8.21 -16.07 -18.26
C ASN A 69 7.74 -17.43 -18.81
N ALA A 70 7.38 -18.38 -17.95
CA ALA A 70 6.93 -19.71 -18.35
C ALA A 70 5.69 -19.69 -19.24
N LEU A 71 4.81 -18.69 -19.09
CA LEU A 71 3.67 -18.48 -19.98
C LEU A 71 4.06 -17.96 -21.38
N ALA A 72 5.22 -17.31 -21.52
CA ALA A 72 5.64 -16.63 -22.74
C ALA A 72 6.79 -17.35 -23.48
N SER A 73 7.61 -18.11 -22.77
CA SER A 73 8.77 -18.84 -23.30
C SER A 73 9.03 -20.12 -22.51
N LYS A 74 9.72 -21.08 -23.15
CA LYS A 74 10.25 -22.29 -22.52
C LYS A 74 11.67 -22.11 -21.96
N ASP A 75 12.29 -20.97 -22.21
CA ASP A 75 13.64 -20.68 -21.73
C ASP A 75 13.66 -20.47 -20.22
N VAL A 76 14.76 -20.85 -19.57
CA VAL A 76 14.98 -20.59 -18.15
C VAL A 76 15.39 -19.12 -17.98
N ASN A 77 14.41 -18.24 -17.76
CA ASN A 77 14.61 -16.81 -17.55
C ASN A 77 13.51 -16.22 -16.66
N LEU A 78 13.61 -14.92 -16.34
CA LEU A 78 12.61 -14.15 -15.62
C LEU A 78 12.01 -13.08 -16.51
N LYS A 79 10.69 -12.93 -16.45
CA LYS A 79 9.99 -11.80 -17.06
C LYS A 79 9.71 -10.77 -15.98
N ARG A 80 10.52 -9.71 -15.96
CA ARG A 80 10.44 -8.63 -14.96
C ARG A 80 9.05 -7.97 -14.94
N LEU A 81 8.51 -7.75 -13.74
CA LEU A 81 7.23 -7.03 -13.57
C LEU A 81 7.42 -5.54 -13.84
N GLY A 82 6.33 -4.81 -14.10
CA GLY A 82 6.39 -3.37 -14.35
C GLY A 82 7.07 -2.58 -13.22
N PHE A 83 6.64 -2.79 -11.97
CA PHE A 83 7.22 -2.08 -10.82
C PHE A 83 8.63 -2.56 -10.45
N SER A 84 8.98 -3.82 -10.78
CA SER A 84 10.30 -4.40 -10.51
C SER A 84 11.42 -3.75 -11.33
N GLN A 85 11.05 -2.94 -12.34
CA GLN A 85 11.93 -2.22 -13.24
C GLN A 85 12.03 -0.73 -12.87
N PHE A 86 11.39 -0.29 -11.78
CA PHE A 86 11.50 1.09 -11.32
C PHE A 86 12.97 1.44 -11.01
N PRO A 87 13.40 2.69 -11.28
CA PRO A 87 14.81 3.07 -11.20
C PRO A 87 15.37 3.07 -9.77
N VAL A 88 14.49 3.05 -8.77
CA VAL A 88 14.85 3.05 -7.35
C VAL A 88 14.08 1.94 -6.65
N THR A 89 14.80 1.10 -5.91
CA THR A 89 14.25 0.05 -5.04
C THR A 89 14.96 0.12 -3.70
N GLY A 90 14.24 -0.17 -2.62
CA GLY A 90 14.79 -0.19 -1.26
C GLY A 90 14.11 -1.25 -0.41
N LEU A 91 14.62 -1.42 0.81
CA LEU A 91 14.07 -2.32 1.82
C LEU A 91 13.39 -1.49 2.92
N CYS A 92 12.34 -2.05 3.51
CA CYS A 92 11.58 -1.44 4.61
C CYS A 92 11.38 -2.46 5.74
N THR A 93 11.57 -2.02 6.97
CA THR A 93 11.20 -2.81 8.16
C THR A 93 9.73 -2.62 8.49
N THR A 94 9.03 -3.71 8.79
CA THR A 94 7.56 -3.70 8.92
C THR A 94 7.03 -3.91 10.33
N TYR A 95 7.88 -4.11 11.35
CA TYR A 95 7.41 -4.25 12.74
C TYR A 95 6.55 -3.05 13.17
N ASP A 96 5.56 -3.28 14.02
CA ASP A 96 4.67 -2.22 14.51
C ASP A 96 5.05 -1.80 15.95
N ALA A 97 4.16 -1.12 16.68
CA ALA A 97 4.44 -0.66 18.03
C ALA A 97 4.37 -1.76 19.11
N GLY A 98 3.83 -2.95 18.79
CA GLY A 98 3.63 -4.05 19.75
C GLY A 98 4.02 -5.45 19.24
N SER A 99 4.39 -5.61 17.97
CA SER A 99 4.67 -6.88 17.31
C SER A 99 5.78 -6.76 16.27
N LEU A 100 6.65 -7.77 16.21
CA LEU A 100 7.60 -7.95 15.11
C LEU A 100 6.89 -8.27 13.79
N ILE A 101 5.74 -8.95 13.86
CA ILE A 101 4.92 -9.31 12.71
C ILE A 101 3.65 -8.45 12.75
N THR A 102 3.65 -7.39 11.94
CA THR A 102 2.53 -6.46 11.77
C THR A 102 1.35 -7.10 11.05
N ASP A 103 0.15 -6.59 11.29
CA ASP A 103 -1.02 -6.83 10.47
C ASP A 103 -1.26 -5.68 9.47
N SER A 104 -2.19 -5.87 8.53
CA SER A 104 -2.47 -4.84 7.51
C SER A 104 -2.93 -3.50 8.10
N ALA A 105 -3.53 -3.48 9.29
CA ALA A 105 -4.03 -2.25 9.91
C ALA A 105 -2.90 -1.38 10.44
N SER A 106 -1.97 -1.97 11.21
CA SER A 106 -0.83 -1.22 11.74
C SER A 106 0.19 -0.85 10.65
N ALA A 107 0.41 -1.73 9.66
CA ALA A 107 1.21 -1.43 8.49
C ALA A 107 0.60 -0.31 7.63
N GLY A 108 -0.71 -0.40 7.31
CA GLY A 108 -1.44 0.62 6.56
C GLY A 108 -1.40 1.98 7.26
N THR A 109 -1.57 2.00 8.59
CA THR A 109 -1.43 3.22 9.40
C THR A 109 -0.06 3.86 9.27
N ALA A 110 1.01 3.05 9.29
CA ALA A 110 2.37 3.56 9.11
C ALA A 110 2.57 4.17 7.71
N PHE A 111 2.07 3.54 6.65
CA PHE A 111 2.15 4.10 5.29
C PHE A 111 1.30 5.36 5.12
N ALA A 112 0.09 5.37 5.67
CA ALA A 112 -0.85 6.46 5.49
C ALA A 112 -0.49 7.69 6.34
N SER A 113 0.01 7.50 7.56
CA SER A 113 0.20 8.60 8.52
C SER A 113 1.65 8.83 8.93
N GLY A 114 2.58 7.95 8.58
CA GLY A 114 3.97 7.99 9.05
C GLY A 114 4.16 7.57 10.51
N ASN A 115 3.12 7.09 11.20
CA ASN A 115 3.16 6.71 12.61
C ASN A 115 2.90 5.21 12.78
N LYS A 116 3.66 4.56 13.67
CA LYS A 116 3.39 3.16 14.07
C LYS A 116 2.29 3.10 15.12
N THR A 117 1.52 2.02 15.08
CA THR A 117 0.49 1.71 16.08
C THR A 117 0.46 0.20 16.36
N LEU A 118 -0.55 -0.28 17.08
CA LEU A 118 -0.74 -1.70 17.42
C LEU A 118 -1.52 -2.43 16.32
N ASN A 119 -1.27 -3.74 16.17
CA ASN A 119 -2.09 -4.62 15.35
C ASN A 119 -3.60 -4.38 15.55
N GLY A 120 -4.32 -4.32 14.44
CA GLY A 120 -5.75 -4.07 14.41
C GLY A 120 -6.16 -2.61 14.63
N VAL A 121 -5.26 -1.68 14.95
CA VAL A 121 -5.59 -0.25 15.10
C VAL A 121 -5.39 0.46 13.76
N ILE A 122 -6.34 1.32 13.37
CA ILE A 122 -6.26 2.11 12.14
C ILE A 122 -6.16 3.59 12.49
N ASN A 123 -5.02 4.21 12.15
CA ASN A 123 -4.75 5.65 12.29
C ASN A 123 -5.07 6.23 13.68
N MET A 124 -4.79 5.47 14.73
CA MET A 124 -4.82 5.96 16.10
C MET A 124 -3.52 5.59 16.79
N ASP A 125 -3.19 6.34 17.84
CA ASP A 125 -2.04 6.04 18.67
C ASP A 125 -2.21 4.74 19.48
N VAL A 126 -1.13 4.27 20.11
CA VAL A 126 -1.14 3.02 20.88
C VAL A 126 -2.12 3.04 22.05
N THR A 127 -2.49 4.23 22.55
CA THR A 127 -3.51 4.40 23.60
C THR A 127 -4.94 4.41 23.05
N LYS A 128 -5.09 4.52 21.72
CA LYS A 128 -6.37 4.61 21.01
C LYS A 128 -7.19 5.83 21.42
N THR A 129 -6.54 6.93 21.80
CA THR A 129 -7.20 8.17 22.22
C THR A 129 -6.94 9.33 21.27
N LYS A 130 -5.86 9.26 20.48
CA LYS A 130 -5.50 10.27 19.49
C LYS A 130 -5.52 9.66 18.10
N THR A 131 -6.02 10.41 17.13
CA THR A 131 -6.02 10.02 15.73
C THR A 131 -4.81 10.60 15.01
N TYR A 132 -4.29 9.88 14.03
CA TYR A 132 -3.22 10.34 13.16
C TYR A 132 -3.79 10.80 11.84
N LYS A 133 -3.37 11.96 11.36
CA LYS A 133 -3.77 12.46 10.05
C LYS A 133 -3.06 11.69 8.92
N THR A 134 -3.77 11.34 7.86
CA THR A 134 -3.22 10.62 6.71
C THR A 134 -2.72 11.56 5.63
N ILE A 135 -1.85 11.02 4.77
CA ILE A 135 -1.41 11.66 3.53
C ILE A 135 -2.56 11.98 2.60
N ALA A 136 -3.63 11.18 2.61
CA ALA A 136 -4.83 11.42 1.81
C ALA A 136 -5.63 12.62 2.35
N GLU A 137 -5.74 12.79 3.67
CA GLU A 137 -6.33 13.99 4.27
C GLU A 137 -5.51 15.24 3.94
N TYR A 138 -4.18 15.17 4.05
CA TYR A 138 -3.30 16.26 3.61
C TYR A 138 -3.48 16.59 2.11
N ALA A 139 -3.65 15.58 1.27
CA ALA A 139 -3.91 15.79 -0.16
C ALA A 139 -5.24 16.51 -0.40
N LYS A 140 -6.32 16.11 0.29
CA LYS A 140 -7.62 16.80 0.21
C LYS A 140 -7.54 18.26 0.65
N GLU A 141 -6.87 18.54 1.75
CA GLU A 141 -6.67 19.91 2.24
C GLU A 141 -5.85 20.77 1.28
N ALA A 142 -4.90 20.15 0.58
CA ALA A 142 -4.14 20.79 -0.49
C ALA A 142 -4.93 20.95 -1.82
N GLY A 143 -6.24 20.70 -1.81
CA GLY A 143 -7.11 20.80 -2.98
C GLY A 143 -6.87 19.72 -4.04
N LYS A 144 -6.22 18.61 -3.69
CA LYS A 144 -6.02 17.47 -4.60
C LYS A 144 -7.22 16.53 -4.52
N LYS A 145 -7.51 15.87 -5.63
CA LYS A 145 -8.46 14.74 -5.64
C LYS A 145 -7.79 13.50 -5.05
N VAL A 146 -8.58 12.66 -4.38
CA VAL A 146 -8.12 11.41 -3.76
C VAL A 146 -8.98 10.25 -4.22
N GLY A 147 -8.31 9.15 -4.60
CA GLY A 147 -8.94 7.87 -4.92
C GLY A 147 -8.38 6.73 -4.08
N VAL A 148 -9.24 5.79 -3.69
CA VAL A 148 -8.86 4.55 -2.99
C VAL A 148 -9.43 3.37 -3.76
N VAL A 149 -8.57 2.43 -4.16
CA VAL A 149 -8.96 1.26 -4.96
C VAL A 149 -8.43 0.00 -4.31
N SER A 150 -9.26 -1.04 -4.24
CA SER A 150 -8.91 -2.28 -3.54
C SER A 150 -9.61 -3.49 -4.16
N SER A 151 -8.91 -4.61 -4.28
CA SER A 151 -9.51 -5.90 -4.63
C SER A 151 -10.22 -6.58 -3.46
N VAL A 152 -9.88 -6.24 -2.22
CA VAL A 152 -10.66 -6.63 -1.04
C VAL A 152 -11.76 -5.59 -0.77
N SER A 153 -12.67 -5.88 0.17
CA SER A 153 -13.70 -4.91 0.56
C SER A 153 -13.09 -3.55 0.89
N ILE A 154 -13.79 -2.48 0.52
CA ILE A 154 -13.26 -1.12 0.65
C ILE A 154 -13.13 -0.75 2.14
N ASP A 155 -13.95 -1.36 3.01
CA ASP A 155 -13.87 -1.25 4.47
C ASP A 155 -12.83 -2.18 5.13
N HIS A 156 -12.03 -2.92 4.36
CA HIS A 156 -10.89 -3.67 4.87
C HIS A 156 -9.75 -2.76 5.34
N ALA A 157 -8.88 -3.25 6.22
CA ALA A 157 -7.85 -2.47 6.90
C ALA A 157 -6.93 -1.66 5.96
N THR A 158 -6.46 -2.27 4.87
CA THR A 158 -5.53 -1.63 3.92
C THR A 158 -6.13 -0.40 3.25
N PRO A 159 -7.29 -0.46 2.55
CA PRO A 159 -7.95 0.74 2.04
C PRO A 159 -8.43 1.68 3.16
N ALA A 160 -8.99 1.14 4.25
CA ALA A 160 -9.44 1.92 5.41
C ALA A 160 -8.34 2.77 6.03
N SER A 161 -7.08 2.34 5.98
CA SER A 161 -5.95 3.12 6.47
C SER A 161 -5.77 4.46 5.77
N MET A 162 -6.34 4.67 4.59
CA MET A 162 -6.26 5.97 3.91
C MET A 162 -7.29 6.99 4.44
N TYR A 163 -8.41 6.54 5.01
CA TYR A 163 -9.56 7.43 5.29
C TYR A 163 -10.19 7.26 6.69
N ALA A 164 -10.02 6.12 7.36
CA ALA A 164 -10.69 5.83 8.62
C ALA A 164 -9.74 5.95 9.83
N LYS A 165 -10.32 6.25 10.99
CA LYS A 165 -9.68 6.25 12.32
C LYS A 165 -10.52 5.35 13.23
N VAL A 166 -10.01 4.18 13.63
CA VAL A 166 -10.75 3.26 14.50
C VAL A 166 -9.83 2.47 15.44
N PRO A 167 -10.29 2.14 16.67
CA PRO A 167 -9.51 1.38 17.65
C PRO A 167 -9.38 -0.11 17.29
N SER A 168 -10.16 -0.57 16.30
CA SER A 168 -10.21 -1.95 15.80
C SER A 168 -10.60 -1.96 14.32
N ARG A 169 -9.82 -2.67 13.49
CA ARG A 169 -10.12 -2.97 12.09
C ARG A 169 -11.39 -3.79 11.90
N GLY A 170 -11.88 -4.43 12.97
CA GLY A 170 -13.15 -5.16 12.98
C GLY A 170 -14.38 -4.25 13.06
N ASN A 171 -14.21 -2.93 13.24
CA ASN A 171 -15.32 -1.98 13.28
C ASN A 171 -15.78 -1.60 11.86
N TYR A 172 -16.09 -2.62 11.03
CA TYR A 172 -16.38 -2.46 9.60
C TYR A 172 -17.47 -1.42 9.29
N TYR A 173 -18.57 -1.42 10.05
CA TYR A 173 -19.62 -0.43 9.84
C TYR A 173 -19.14 1.00 10.12
N ASP A 174 -18.40 1.22 11.20
CA ASP A 174 -17.90 2.56 11.53
C ASP A 174 -16.87 3.03 10.49
N ILE A 175 -16.04 2.11 9.99
CA ILE A 175 -15.13 2.35 8.86
C ILE A 175 -15.93 2.75 7.61
N ALA A 176 -16.95 1.99 7.25
CA ALA A 176 -17.79 2.24 6.08
C ALA A 176 -18.53 3.58 6.19
N VAL A 177 -19.01 3.97 7.37
CA VAL A 177 -19.58 5.31 7.62
C VAL A 177 -18.54 6.40 7.41
N GLN A 178 -17.32 6.25 7.95
CA GLN A 178 -16.24 7.23 7.76
C GLN A 178 -15.85 7.38 6.28
N LEU A 179 -15.93 6.32 5.48
CA LEU A 179 -15.75 6.42 4.02
C LEU A 179 -16.70 7.46 3.42
N THR A 180 -17.99 7.38 3.75
CA THR A 180 -19.01 8.30 3.24
C THR A 180 -18.76 9.75 3.69
N GLN A 181 -18.11 9.94 4.83
CA GLN A 181 -17.81 11.25 5.41
C GLN A 181 -16.46 11.83 4.95
N SER A 182 -15.57 11.01 4.38
CA SER A 182 -14.20 11.39 4.01
C SER A 182 -14.10 12.53 2.99
N GLY A 183 -15.14 12.70 2.15
CA GLY A 183 -15.11 13.64 1.03
C GLY A 183 -14.12 13.28 -0.07
N PHE A 184 -13.59 12.05 -0.09
CA PHE A 184 -12.70 11.58 -1.14
C PHE A 184 -13.50 11.37 -2.45
N ASP A 185 -12.80 11.46 -3.57
CA ASP A 185 -13.43 11.67 -4.87
C ASP A 185 -13.80 10.33 -5.54
N TYR A 186 -13.07 9.26 -5.24
CA TYR A 186 -13.29 7.95 -5.84
C TYR A 186 -12.97 6.79 -4.90
N PHE A 187 -13.89 5.86 -4.74
CA PHE A 187 -13.66 4.55 -4.17
C PHE A 187 -13.97 3.48 -5.21
N GLY A 188 -13.15 2.43 -5.33
CA GLY A 188 -13.28 1.43 -6.39
C GLY A 188 -12.89 0.01 -5.96
N GLY A 189 -13.66 -0.99 -6.42
CA GLY A 189 -13.28 -2.40 -6.36
C GLY A 189 -14.22 -3.25 -5.51
N GLY A 190 -13.77 -3.76 -4.37
CA GLY A 190 -14.60 -4.58 -3.47
C GLY A 190 -15.85 -3.86 -2.93
N GLY A 191 -16.72 -4.60 -2.25
CA GLY A 191 -17.91 -4.07 -1.58
C GLY A 191 -17.65 -3.63 -0.13
N PHE A 192 -18.69 -3.76 0.70
CA PHE A 192 -18.64 -3.53 2.14
C PHE A 192 -18.93 -4.85 2.87
N VAL A 193 -18.07 -5.25 3.80
CA VAL A 193 -18.31 -6.41 4.68
C VAL A 193 -19.55 -6.18 5.53
N GLN A 194 -19.72 -4.95 6.03
CA GLN A 194 -20.82 -4.61 6.92
C GLN A 194 -21.52 -3.32 6.46
N PRO A 195 -22.39 -3.39 5.43
CA PRO A 195 -23.08 -2.22 4.87
C PRO A 195 -24.18 -1.65 5.77
N THR A 196 -24.56 -2.35 6.85
CA THR A 196 -25.54 -1.91 7.86
C THR A 196 -25.01 -2.18 9.27
N GLY A 197 -25.67 -1.67 10.32
CA GLY A 197 -25.38 -2.08 11.69
C GLY A 197 -25.38 -3.62 11.85
N LYS A 198 -24.66 -4.17 12.83
CA LYS A 198 -24.53 -5.62 13.03
C LYS A 198 -25.90 -6.29 13.20
N ASN A 199 -26.84 -5.57 13.81
CA ASN A 199 -28.22 -6.00 14.02
C ASN A 199 -29.19 -5.45 12.96
N LYS A 200 -28.67 -4.86 11.88
CA LYS A 200 -29.44 -4.14 10.83
C LYS A 200 -30.30 -2.99 11.37
N ASP A 201 -29.86 -2.42 12.48
CA ASP A 201 -30.50 -1.36 13.25
C ASP A 201 -30.04 0.05 12.86
N LYS A 202 -28.97 0.14 12.06
CA LYS A 202 -28.40 1.40 11.60
C LYS A 202 -28.67 1.61 10.11
N PRO A 203 -28.67 2.89 9.63
CA PRO A 203 -28.84 3.20 8.22
C PRO A 203 -27.87 2.44 7.31
N SER A 204 -28.29 2.19 6.08
CA SER A 204 -27.41 1.61 5.06
C SER A 204 -26.30 2.59 4.71
N VAL A 205 -25.06 2.09 4.60
CA VAL A 205 -23.91 2.86 4.11
C VAL A 205 -24.16 3.41 2.71
N TYR A 206 -24.92 2.71 1.88
CA TYR A 206 -25.29 3.18 0.54
C TYR A 206 -26.18 4.43 0.60
N ASP A 207 -27.12 4.47 1.54
CA ASP A 207 -28.00 5.61 1.72
C ASP A 207 -27.24 6.79 2.32
N LEU A 208 -26.34 6.52 3.28
CA LEU A 208 -25.42 7.53 3.82
C LEU A 208 -24.50 8.09 2.73
N ALA A 209 -23.97 7.25 1.84
CA ALA A 209 -23.13 7.68 0.72
C ALA A 209 -23.90 8.61 -0.23
N LYS A 210 -25.12 8.23 -0.63
CA LYS A 210 -25.99 9.07 -1.47
C LYS A 210 -26.33 10.40 -0.79
N ALA A 211 -26.64 10.38 0.51
CA ALA A 211 -26.88 11.59 1.30
C ALA A 211 -25.65 12.50 1.39
N GLN A 212 -24.44 11.91 1.34
CA GLN A 212 -23.18 12.63 1.24
C GLN A 212 -22.81 13.04 -0.20
N GLY A 213 -23.70 12.82 -1.18
CA GLY A 213 -23.50 13.23 -2.57
C GLY A 213 -22.58 12.32 -3.38
N TYR A 214 -22.42 11.06 -2.98
CA TYR A 214 -21.74 10.06 -3.81
C TYR A 214 -22.70 9.45 -4.84
N THR A 215 -22.21 9.29 -6.06
CA THR A 215 -22.77 8.36 -7.04
C THR A 215 -22.28 6.96 -6.71
N VAL A 216 -23.20 6.04 -6.43
CA VAL A 216 -22.89 4.62 -6.23
C VAL A 216 -23.16 3.87 -7.53
N ALA A 217 -22.14 3.20 -8.07
CA ALA A 217 -22.21 2.40 -9.29
C ALA A 217 -21.78 0.97 -8.97
N ASP A 218 -22.69 0.01 -9.15
CA ASP A 218 -22.53 -1.39 -8.71
C ASP A 218 -22.80 -2.41 -9.82
N SER A 219 -22.84 -1.95 -11.07
CA SER A 219 -22.94 -2.80 -12.27
C SER A 219 -21.86 -2.43 -13.29
N VAL A 220 -21.53 -3.36 -14.17
CA VAL A 220 -20.54 -3.15 -15.24
C VAL A 220 -20.89 -1.90 -16.05
N ASP A 221 -22.14 -1.81 -16.53
CA ASP A 221 -22.61 -0.70 -17.34
C ASP A 221 -22.60 0.63 -16.58
N ALA A 222 -23.02 0.64 -15.30
CA ALA A 222 -23.01 1.84 -14.48
C ALA A 222 -21.58 2.37 -14.29
N ILE A 223 -20.63 1.47 -13.99
CA ILE A 223 -19.22 1.84 -13.79
C ILE A 223 -18.60 2.36 -15.09
N GLN A 224 -18.84 1.68 -16.22
CA GLN A 224 -18.29 2.09 -17.52
C GLN A 224 -18.86 3.44 -18.00
N SER A 225 -20.12 3.72 -17.66
CA SER A 225 -20.82 4.95 -18.01
C SER A 225 -20.36 6.18 -17.24
N LEU A 226 -19.64 6.03 -16.12
CA LEU A 226 -19.08 7.15 -15.35
C LEU A 226 -18.12 7.99 -16.22
N LYS A 227 -18.27 9.31 -16.14
CA LYS A 227 -17.47 10.31 -16.89
C LYS A 227 -16.87 11.37 -15.95
N PRO A 228 -15.75 12.02 -16.36
CA PRO A 228 -15.21 13.15 -15.62
C PRO A 228 -16.27 14.22 -15.34
N GLY A 229 -16.27 14.76 -14.12
CA GLY A 229 -17.27 15.75 -13.67
C GLY A 229 -18.49 15.17 -12.95
N VAL A 230 -18.62 13.84 -12.85
CA VAL A 230 -19.70 13.16 -12.10
C VAL A 230 -19.71 13.43 -10.59
N GLY A 231 -18.65 14.05 -10.06
CA GLY A 231 -18.48 14.30 -8.63
C GLY A 231 -17.88 13.09 -7.91
N LYS A 232 -18.31 12.84 -6.67
CA LYS A 232 -17.77 11.77 -5.84
C LYS A 232 -18.39 10.42 -6.22
N VAL A 233 -17.59 9.37 -6.27
CA VAL A 233 -18.01 8.05 -6.76
C VAL A 233 -17.61 6.92 -5.80
N ILE A 234 -18.51 5.95 -5.65
CA ILE A 234 -18.21 4.62 -5.11
C ILE A 234 -18.56 3.59 -6.19
N ALA A 235 -17.55 2.98 -6.79
CA ALA A 235 -17.67 1.96 -7.82
C ALA A 235 -17.41 0.57 -7.21
N ILE A 236 -18.43 -0.28 -7.13
CA ILE A 236 -18.37 -1.60 -6.51
C ILE A 236 -18.47 -2.67 -7.59
N ASN A 237 -17.57 -3.63 -7.54
CA ASN A 237 -17.59 -4.76 -8.45
C ASN A 237 -18.89 -5.55 -8.26
N PRO A 238 -19.67 -5.81 -9.33
CA PRO A 238 -20.88 -6.62 -9.24
C PRO A 238 -20.58 -8.09 -8.87
N ASN A 239 -19.36 -8.56 -9.12
CA ASN A 239 -18.93 -9.94 -8.92
C ASN A 239 -18.03 -10.03 -7.67
N LEU A 240 -18.65 -10.15 -6.50
CA LEU A 240 -17.97 -10.29 -5.21
C LEU A 240 -18.00 -11.73 -4.70
N GLN A 241 -17.00 -12.08 -3.90
CA GLN A 241 -16.87 -13.34 -3.16
C GLN A 241 -16.85 -13.06 -1.64
N ASP A 242 -16.38 -14.02 -0.86
CA ASP A 242 -16.27 -13.95 0.59
C ASP A 242 -15.70 -12.62 1.09
N SER A 243 -16.29 -12.13 2.19
CA SER A 243 -15.96 -10.83 2.79
C SER A 243 -16.09 -9.66 1.81
N ALA A 244 -17.01 -9.74 0.84
CA ALA A 244 -17.26 -8.69 -0.15
C ALA A 244 -16.00 -8.29 -0.95
N ALA A 245 -15.04 -9.20 -1.10
CA ALA A 245 -13.87 -9.01 -1.95
C ALA A 245 -14.21 -9.28 -3.42
N MET A 246 -13.44 -8.74 -4.34
CA MET A 246 -13.43 -9.21 -5.73
C MET A 246 -12.96 -10.67 -5.79
N LYS A 247 -13.41 -11.42 -6.79
CA LYS A 247 -12.89 -12.77 -7.07
C LYS A 247 -11.37 -12.75 -7.25
N TYR A 248 -10.71 -13.85 -6.88
CA TYR A 248 -9.29 -14.04 -7.25
C TYR A 248 -9.12 -14.01 -8.77
N ASP A 249 -7.94 -13.59 -9.22
CA ASP A 249 -7.69 -13.40 -10.66
C ASP A 249 -7.84 -14.70 -11.47
N ILE A 250 -7.49 -15.84 -10.86
CA ILE A 250 -7.62 -17.18 -11.45
C ILE A 250 -9.08 -17.67 -11.52
N ASP A 251 -9.95 -17.15 -10.66
CA ASP A 251 -11.36 -17.54 -10.57
C ASP A 251 -12.28 -16.58 -11.34
N ARG A 252 -11.72 -15.51 -11.92
CA ARG A 252 -12.47 -14.50 -12.65
C ARG A 252 -12.95 -15.04 -13.99
N GLU A 253 -14.21 -14.79 -14.31
CA GLU A 253 -14.83 -15.18 -15.57
C GLU A 253 -14.70 -14.10 -16.65
N ALA A 254 -14.88 -14.48 -17.91
CA ALA A 254 -14.83 -13.53 -19.03
C ALA A 254 -15.95 -12.47 -18.90
N GLY A 255 -15.58 -11.20 -19.00
CA GLY A 255 -16.50 -10.06 -18.88
C GLY A 255 -16.62 -9.48 -17.48
N GLU A 256 -16.12 -10.15 -16.44
CA GLU A 256 -16.04 -9.60 -15.10
C GLU A 256 -14.95 -8.53 -15.00
N LEU A 257 -15.20 -7.48 -14.21
CA LEU A 257 -14.25 -6.38 -14.03
C LEU A 257 -13.04 -6.80 -13.21
N ALA A 258 -11.85 -6.47 -13.69
CA ALA A 258 -10.58 -6.68 -13.01
C ALA A 258 -10.19 -5.47 -12.16
N LEU A 259 -9.25 -5.64 -11.22
CA LEU A 259 -8.74 -4.53 -10.41
C LEU A 259 -8.21 -3.37 -11.28
N VAL A 260 -7.57 -3.72 -12.42
CA VAL A 260 -7.05 -2.74 -13.38
C VAL A 260 -8.15 -1.86 -13.98
N ASP A 261 -9.38 -2.34 -14.10
CA ASP A 261 -10.49 -1.55 -14.65
C ASP A 261 -10.93 -0.47 -13.67
N PHE A 262 -10.97 -0.78 -12.37
CA PHE A 262 -11.21 0.22 -11.33
C PHE A 262 -10.07 1.25 -11.22
N VAL A 263 -8.82 0.83 -11.43
CA VAL A 263 -7.66 1.74 -11.48
C VAL A 263 -7.76 2.68 -12.69
N ARG A 264 -8.04 2.14 -13.89
CA ARG A 264 -8.22 2.95 -15.11
C ARG A 264 -9.36 3.95 -14.94
N LYS A 265 -10.50 3.50 -14.43
CA LYS A 265 -11.66 4.38 -14.19
C LYS A 265 -11.35 5.44 -13.14
N GLY A 266 -10.67 5.09 -12.05
CA GLY A 266 -10.21 6.07 -11.05
C GLY A 266 -9.31 7.13 -11.67
N ILE A 267 -8.33 6.74 -12.49
CA ILE A 267 -7.45 7.68 -13.20
C ILE A 267 -8.26 8.58 -14.14
N GLU A 268 -9.20 8.05 -14.90
CA GLU A 268 -10.07 8.84 -15.78
C GLU A 268 -10.85 9.92 -15.03
N LEU A 269 -11.46 9.58 -13.89
CA LEU A 269 -12.32 10.49 -13.12
C LEU A 269 -11.52 11.52 -12.30
N LEU A 270 -10.30 11.19 -11.89
CA LEU A 270 -9.47 12.01 -11.01
C LEU A 270 -8.49 12.94 -11.75
N GLN A 271 -8.49 12.93 -13.08
CA GLN A 271 -7.68 13.85 -13.88
C GLN A 271 -8.03 15.32 -13.66
#